data_AF-A0A832AKB6-F1
#
_entry.id   AF-A0A832AKB6-F1
#
_cell.length_a   1.000
_cell.length_b   1.000
_cell.length_c   1.000
_cell.angle_alpha   90.00
_cell.angle_beta   90.00
_cell.angle_gamma   90.00
#
_symmetry.space_group_name_H-M   'P 1'
#
loop_
_entity.id
_entity.type
_entity.pdbx_description
1 polymer ?
#
loop_
_entity_poly.entity_id
_entity_poly.type
_entity_poly.pdbx_seq_one_letter_code
_entity_poly.pdbx_strand_id
1 'polypeptide(L)'
;MDNDFLLKEFQQIDTPPVTTAPPLRQRKKKPLWREYFEVILISLGAAIFLRLFVVSAYRVDSSSMEDTLFEGDYIFVNKLA
;
A
#
# COMPACT_ATOMS: atom_id res chain seq x y z
N MET A 1 -22.74 18.33 -54.64
CA MET A 1 -22.10 17.57 -53.55
C MET A 1 -21.21 18.59 -52.90
N ASP A 2 -21.74 19.22 -51.86
CA ASP A 2 -21.30 20.56 -51.45
C ASP A 2 -20.39 20.41 -50.23
N ASN A 3 -19.22 21.04 -50.31
CA ASN A 3 -18.14 20.90 -49.32
C ASN A 3 -18.52 21.42 -47.91
N ASP A 4 -19.64 22.14 -47.80
CA ASP A 4 -20.18 22.66 -46.55
C ASP A 4 -20.71 21.57 -45.61
N PHE A 5 -21.15 20.43 -46.17
CA PHE A 5 -21.68 19.32 -45.37
C PHE A 5 -20.59 18.69 -44.49
N LEU A 6 -19.38 18.51 -45.05
CA LEU A 6 -18.26 17.91 -44.33
C LEU A 6 -17.77 18.79 -43.18
N LEU A 7 -17.77 20.11 -43.35
CA LEU A 7 -17.33 21.06 -42.32
C LEU A 7 -18.26 21.05 -41.08
N LYS A 8 -19.55 20.75 -41.25
CA LYS A 8 -20.49 20.60 -40.13
C LYS A 8 -20.29 19.30 -39.36
N GLU A 9 -20.04 18.19 -40.06
CA GLU A 9 -19.80 16.88 -39.45
C GLU A 9 -18.55 16.93 -38.55
N PHE A 10 -17.45 17.54 -39.03
CA PHE A 10 -16.23 17.68 -38.24
C PHE A 10 -16.41 18.57 -37.00
N GLN A 11 -17.18 19.67 -37.09
CA GLN A 11 -17.47 20.48 -35.89
C GLN A 11 -18.35 19.76 -34.85
N GLN A 12 -19.17 18.80 -35.28
CA GLN A 12 -20.02 18.02 -34.37
C GLN A 12 -19.26 16.89 -33.67
N ILE A 13 -18.15 16.41 -34.24
CA ILE A 13 -17.29 15.38 -33.63
C ILE A 13 -16.38 15.99 -32.54
N ASP A 14 -16.02 17.27 -32.66
CA ASP A 14 -15.13 17.98 -31.71
C ASP A 14 -15.85 18.59 -30.50
N THR A 15 -17.18 18.46 -30.43
CA THR A 15 -17.95 18.74 -29.21
C THR A 15 -18.18 17.43 -28.48
N PRO A 16 -17.24 16.95 -27.64
CA PRO A 16 -17.57 15.88 -26.71
C PRO A 16 -18.80 16.33 -25.91
N PRO A 17 -19.76 15.43 -25.62
CA PRO A 17 -20.89 15.79 -24.77
C PRO A 17 -20.30 16.42 -23.53
N VAL A 18 -20.68 17.68 -23.25
CA VAL A 18 -20.34 18.37 -22.02
C VAL A 18 -21.03 17.58 -20.92
N THR A 19 -20.38 16.50 -20.50
CA THR A 19 -20.61 15.83 -19.25
C THR A 19 -20.31 16.92 -18.25
N THR A 20 -21.35 17.54 -17.74
CA THR A 20 -21.32 18.39 -16.56
C THR A 20 -20.81 17.53 -15.43
N ALA A 21 -19.50 17.32 -15.38
CA ALA A 21 -18.84 16.74 -14.23
C ALA A 21 -19.16 17.69 -13.07
N PRO A 22 -19.77 17.19 -11.98
CA PRO A 22 -20.07 18.04 -10.84
C PRO A 22 -18.78 18.73 -10.37
N PRO A 23 -18.84 19.98 -9.88
CA PRO A 23 -17.65 20.66 -9.39
C PRO A 23 -16.98 19.75 -8.36
N LEU A 24 -15.76 19.32 -8.67
CA LEU A 24 -14.98 18.44 -7.82
C LEU A 24 -14.90 19.09 -6.44
N ARG A 25 -15.67 18.54 -5.51
CA ARG A 25 -15.81 19.01 -4.14
C ARG A 25 -14.38 19.15 -3.60
N GLN A 26 -13.93 20.38 -3.38
CA GLN A 26 -12.59 20.65 -2.88
C GLN A 26 -12.45 19.97 -1.52
N ARG A 27 -11.87 18.77 -1.51
CA ARG A 27 -11.65 17.99 -0.31
C ARG A 27 -10.63 18.80 0.48
N LYS A 28 -11.07 19.43 1.58
CA LYS A 28 -10.19 20.20 2.46
C LYS A 28 -8.96 19.34 2.73
N LYS A 29 -7.78 19.81 2.31
CA LYS A 29 -6.53 19.06 2.49
C LYS A 29 -6.38 18.77 3.97
N LYS A 30 -6.46 17.49 4.35
CA LYS A 30 -6.06 17.08 5.69
C LYS A 30 -4.58 17.44 5.82
N PRO A 31 -4.13 17.86 7.01
CA PRO A 31 -2.78 18.34 7.14
C PRO A 31 -1.84 17.13 7.02
N LEU A 32 -0.84 17.22 6.14
CA LEU A 32 0.00 16.09 5.70
C LEU A 32 0.61 15.30 6.87
N TRP A 33 1.06 15.97 7.93
CA TRP A 33 1.59 15.34 9.14
C TRP A 33 0.62 14.34 9.80
N ARG A 34 -0.70 14.57 9.75
CA ARG A 34 -1.69 13.63 10.29
C ARG A 34 -1.75 12.35 9.48
N GLU A 35 -1.64 12.45 8.15
CA GLU A 35 -1.62 11.27 7.27
C GLU A 35 -0.37 10.42 7.53
N TYR A 36 0.81 11.05 7.65
CA TYR A 36 2.04 10.34 8.02
C TYR A 36 1.94 9.69 9.40
N PHE A 37 1.42 10.41 10.40
CA PHE A 37 1.27 9.88 11.76
C PHE A 37 0.33 8.66 11.80
N GLU A 38 -0.80 8.72 11.11
CA GLU A 38 -1.76 7.61 11.02
C GLU A 38 -1.14 6.38 10.36
N VAL A 39 -0.39 6.57 9.26
CA VAL A 39 0.31 5.47 8.57
C VAL A 39 1.39 4.84 9.45
N ILE A 40 2.20 5.67 10.13
CA ILE A 40 3.25 5.19 11.05
C ILE A 40 2.63 4.40 12.21
N LEU A 41 1.55 4.90 12.80
CA LEU A 41 0.88 4.26 13.93
C LEU A 41 0.36 2.86 13.55
N ILE A 42 -0.33 2.75 12.40
CA ILE A 42 -0.88 1.48 11.91
C ILE A 42 0.26 0.50 11.57
N SER A 43 1.30 0.98 10.88
CA SER A 43 2.45 0.15 10.48
C SER A 43 3.21 -0.38 11.69
N LEU A 44 3.40 0.46 12.72
CA LEU A 44 4.05 0.07 13.96
C LEU A 44 3.21 -0.97 14.73
N GLY A 45 1.89 -0.79 14.81
CA GLY A 45 0.99 -1.76 15.41
C GLY A 45 1.05 -3.12 14.70
N ALA A 46 1.00 -3.13 13.38
CA ALA A 46 1.14 -4.34 12.58
C ALA A 46 2.52 -5.00 12.75
N ALA A 47 3.60 -4.22 12.77
CA ALA A 47 4.95 -4.74 12.97
C ALA A 47 5.12 -5.39 14.35
N ILE A 48 4.57 -4.80 15.40
CA ILE A 48 4.57 -5.38 16.75
C ILE A 48 3.75 -6.67 16.76
N PHE A 49 2.57 -6.67 16.13
CA PHE A 49 1.74 -7.87 16.03
C PHE A 49 2.48 -9.03 15.33
N LEU A 50 3.12 -8.76 14.19
CA LEU A 50 3.93 -9.75 13.48
C LEU A 50 5.09 -10.27 14.33
N ARG A 51 5.75 -9.41 15.10
CA ARG A 51 6.86 -9.78 15.99
C ARG A 51 6.43 -10.63 17.19
N LEU A 52 5.21 -10.46 17.68
CA LEU A 52 4.69 -11.22 18.81
C LEU A 52 4.12 -12.57 18.37
N PHE A 53 3.35 -12.60 17.29
CA PHE A 53 2.53 -13.76 16.92
C PHE A 53 3.11 -14.60 15.78
N VAL A 54 3.93 -14.03 14.90
CA VAL A 54 4.38 -14.74 13.69
C VAL A 54 5.86 -15.06 13.81
N VAL A 55 6.71 -14.05 13.95
CA VAL A 55 8.17 -14.20 13.84
C VAL A 55 8.85 -13.89 15.17
N SER A 56 9.57 -14.85 15.72
CA SER A 56 10.46 -14.64 16.87
C SER A 56 11.89 -15.04 16.51
N ALA A 57 12.82 -14.13 16.78
CA ALA A 57 14.25 -14.41 16.67
C ALA A 57 14.73 -15.00 18.00
N TYR A 58 15.18 -16.24 17.96
CA TYR A 58 15.79 -16.89 19.11
C TYR A 58 17.27 -17.13 18.83
N ARG A 59 18.06 -16.97 19.88
CA ARG A 59 19.44 -17.41 19.91
C ARG A 59 19.47 -18.79 20.55
N VAL A 60 20.20 -19.72 19.93
CA VAL A 60 20.37 -21.06 20.48
C VAL A 60 21.42 -20.99 21.59
N ASP A 61 20.96 -21.11 22.85
CA ASP A 61 21.81 -21.08 24.07
C ASP A 61 21.79 -22.45 24.80
N SER A 62 21.59 -23.58 24.10
CA SER A 62 21.51 -24.94 24.70
C SER A 62 22.58 -25.89 24.16
N SER A 63 23.45 -26.38 25.04
CA SER A 63 24.46 -27.42 24.79
C SER A 63 23.87 -28.85 24.63
N SER A 64 22.55 -28.98 24.51
CA SER A 64 21.88 -30.27 24.31
C SER A 64 21.41 -30.48 22.87
N MET A 65 21.60 -29.50 21.99
CA MET A 65 21.34 -29.59 20.54
C MET A 65 22.64 -29.71 19.72
N GLU A 66 23.77 -30.04 20.36
CA GLU A 66 25.11 -30.11 19.72
C GLU A 66 25.19 -31.06 18.51
N ASP A 67 24.25 -32.00 18.37
CA ASP A 67 24.22 -32.94 17.24
C ASP A 67 23.64 -32.34 15.93
N THR A 68 23.03 -31.15 15.95
CA THR A 68 22.35 -30.60 14.73
C THR A 68 22.57 -29.11 14.44
N LEU A 69 22.90 -28.25 15.40
CA LEU A 69 23.14 -26.82 15.18
C LEU A 69 24.26 -26.32 16.09
N PHE A 70 25.21 -25.54 15.56
CA PHE A 70 26.32 -24.98 16.34
C PHE A 70 25.84 -23.84 17.26
N GLU A 71 26.41 -23.76 18.46
CA GLU A 71 26.15 -22.69 19.42
C GLU A 71 26.38 -21.29 18.78
N GLY A 72 25.41 -20.40 18.93
CA GLY A 72 25.50 -19.01 18.44
C GLY A 72 24.76 -18.72 17.13
N ASP A 73 24.07 -19.70 16.55
CA ASP A 73 23.20 -19.47 15.39
C ASP A 73 21.93 -18.70 15.75
N TYR A 74 21.55 -17.79 14.86
CA TYR A 74 20.32 -17.01 14.95
C TYR A 74 19.24 -17.63 14.08
N ILE A 75 18.17 -18.11 14.72
CA ILE A 75 17.04 -18.71 14.00
C ILE A 75 15.80 -17.84 14.12
N PHE A 76 15.09 -17.71 13.00
CA PHE A 76 13.76 -17.11 12.95
C PHE A 76 12.73 -18.22 12.99
N VAL A 77 12.01 -18.34 14.10
CA VAL A 77 10.95 -19.32 14.26
C VAL A 77 9.63 -18.67 13.87
N ASN A 78 8.90 -19.32 12.96
CA ASN A 78 7.51 -19.02 12.68
C ASN A 78 6.62 -19.77 13.68
N LYS A 79 5.84 -19.04 14.49
CA LYS A 79 4.98 -19.64 15.53
C LYS A 79 3.67 -20.23 14.99
N LEU A 80 3.37 -20.06 13.70
CA LEU A 80 2.10 -20.45 13.09
C LEU A 80 2.09 -21.87 12.47
N ALA A 81 3.25 -22.52 12.36
CA ALA A 81 3.39 -23.84 11.72
C ALA A 81 3.38 -24.99 12.75
#